data_AF-A0A3L6G317-F1
#
_entry.id   AF-A0A3L6G317-F1
#
_cell.length_a   1.000
_cell.length_b   1.000
_cell.length_c   1.000
_cell.angle_alpha   90.00
_cell.angle_beta   90.00
_cell.angle_gamma   90.00
#
_symmetry.space_group_name_H-M   'P 1'
#
loop_
_entity.id
_entity.type
_entity.pdbx_description
1 polymer ?
#
loop_
_entity_poly.entity_id
_entity_poly.type
_entity_poly.pdbx_seq_one_letter_code
_entity_poly.pdbx_strand_id
1 'polypeptide(L)'
;MSMRVERASLEQVQKRFEALKKRKDPSAFTEEDLDERIMKQQQEEEERKRQRKEKKKEKKREQATQHEPEDVDPDIAAMMGFGGFGSSKK
;
A
#
# COMPACT_ATOMS: atom_id res chain seq x y z
N MET A 1 45.25 21.84 25.05
CA MET A 1 44.62 20.58 24.59
C MET A 1 45.68 19.75 23.90
N SER A 2 46.18 18.68 24.52
CA SER A 2 47.12 17.75 23.88
C SER A 2 46.32 16.58 23.30
N MET A 3 46.44 16.32 22.00
CA MET A 3 45.64 15.35 21.22
C MET A 3 46.23 13.92 21.23
N ARG A 4 47.00 13.54 22.25
CA ARG A 4 47.61 12.20 22.29
C ARG A 4 46.63 11.18 22.88
N VAL A 5 46.23 10.21 22.08
CA VAL A 5 45.36 9.09 22.48
C VAL A 5 46.23 7.89 22.86
N GLU A 6 45.94 7.25 23.99
CA GLU A 6 46.63 6.05 24.45
C GLU A 6 46.31 4.83 23.56
N ARG A 7 47.28 3.93 23.40
CA ARG A 7 47.07 2.68 22.66
C ARG A 7 46.26 1.70 23.49
N ALA A 8 45.32 1.02 22.84
CA ALA A 8 44.47 0.05 23.52
C ALA A 8 45.27 -1.16 24.04
N SER A 9 44.93 -1.61 25.24
CA SER A 9 45.47 -2.85 25.80
C SER A 9 44.78 -4.09 25.21
N LEU A 10 45.43 -5.25 25.34
CA LEU A 10 44.92 -6.52 24.82
C LEU A 10 43.54 -6.86 25.42
N GLU A 11 43.36 -6.64 26.73
CA GLU A 11 42.08 -6.87 27.41
C GLU A 11 40.99 -5.90 26.93
N GLN A 12 41.33 -4.64 26.64
CA GLN A 12 40.38 -3.68 26.10
C GLN A 12 39.89 -4.10 24.72
N VAL A 13 40.79 -4.62 23.89
CA VAL A 13 40.46 -5.17 22.57
C VAL A 13 39.56 -6.41 22.71
N GLN A 14 39.89 -7.35 23.60
CA GLN A 14 39.07 -8.53 23.85
C GLN A 14 37.64 -8.17 24.32
N LYS A 15 37.52 -7.28 25.31
CA LYS A 15 36.22 -6.79 25.80
C LYS A 15 35.41 -6.09 24.71
N ARG A 16 36.06 -5.32 23.84
CA ARG A 16 35.43 -4.69 22.68
C ARG A 16 34.94 -5.74 21.67
N PHE A 17 35.75 -6.76 21.38
CA PHE A 17 35.36 -7.85 20.46
C PHE A 17 34.17 -8.65 21.00
N GLU A 18 34.15 -8.98 22.29
CA GLU A 18 33.01 -9.65 22.90
C GLU A 18 31.75 -8.80 22.87
N ALA A 19 31.87 -7.51 23.19
CA ALA A 19 30.75 -6.57 23.13
C ALA A 19 30.22 -6.41 21.70
N LEU A 20 31.09 -6.35 20.68
CA LEU A 20 30.70 -6.24 19.28
C LEU A 20 30.07 -7.54 18.75
N LYS A 21 30.57 -8.71 19.15
CA LYS A 21 29.95 -10.01 18.83
C LYS A 21 28.56 -10.15 19.44
N LYS A 22 28.35 -9.67 20.67
CA LYS A 22 27.05 -9.67 21.35
C LYS A 22 26.10 -8.59 20.81
N ARG A 23 26.63 -7.47 20.34
CA ARG A 23 25.90 -6.40 19.65
C ARG A 23 25.64 -6.71 18.17
N LYS A 24 25.80 -7.96 17.73
CA LYS A 24 25.42 -8.36 16.38
C LYS A 24 23.91 -8.11 16.23
N ASP A 25 23.65 -6.96 15.62
CA ASP A 25 22.42 -6.37 15.10
C ASP A 25 21.24 -6.08 16.05
N PRO A 26 21.28 -4.95 16.80
CA PRO A 26 20.07 -4.27 17.25
C PRO A 26 19.35 -3.51 16.10
N SER A 27 19.87 -3.55 14.87
CA SER A 27 19.28 -2.89 13.68
C SER A 27 18.68 -3.86 12.67
N ALA A 28 18.75 -5.16 12.93
CA ALA A 28 18.11 -6.15 12.07
C ALA A 28 16.60 -6.09 12.30
N PHE A 29 15.96 -5.16 11.62
CA PHE A 29 14.71 -5.48 10.93
C PHE A 29 14.95 -6.81 10.24
N THR A 30 14.36 -7.87 10.78
CA THR A 30 14.59 -9.22 10.27
C THR A 30 13.89 -9.37 8.93
N GLU A 31 14.34 -10.31 8.10
CA GLU A 31 13.59 -10.66 6.88
C GLU A 31 12.15 -11.09 7.23
N GLU A 32 11.97 -11.67 8.41
CA GLU A 32 10.65 -12.01 8.97
C GLU A 32 9.78 -10.76 9.18
N ASP A 33 10.34 -9.66 9.71
CA ASP A 33 9.60 -8.40 9.87
C ASP A 33 9.20 -7.76 8.51
N LEU A 34 9.99 -7.99 7.46
CA LEU A 34 9.69 -7.58 6.09
C LEU A 34 8.50 -8.36 5.54
N ASP A 35 8.56 -9.68 5.65
CA ASP A 35 7.56 -10.60 5.15
C ASP A 35 6.20 -10.35 5.84
N GLU A 36 6.20 -10.14 7.16
CA GLU A 36 4.98 -9.77 7.90
C GLU A 36 4.35 -8.48 7.37
N ARG A 37 5.16 -7.44 7.09
CA ARG A 37 4.65 -6.18 6.54
C ARG A 37 4.08 -6.34 5.13
N ILE A 38 4.76 -7.11 4.28
CA ILE A 38 4.32 -7.40 2.91
C ILE A 38 2.99 -8.15 2.94
N MET A 39 2.90 -9.19 3.76
CA MET A 39 1.69 -10.00 3.92
C MET A 39 0.51 -9.16 4.41
N LYS A 40 0.72 -8.31 5.42
CA LYS A 40 -0.32 -7.40 5.93
C LYS A 40 -0.81 -6.42 4.86
N GLN A 41 0.09 -5.87 4.05
CA GLN A 41 -0.27 -4.94 2.99
C GLN A 41 -1.06 -5.62 1.86
N GLN A 42 -0.70 -6.85 1.49
CA GLN A 42 -1.44 -7.64 0.50
C GLN A 42 -2.85 -7.98 0.97
N GLN A 43 -3.01 -8.38 2.23
CA GLN A 43 -4.32 -8.66 2.82
C GLN A 43 -5.22 -7.41 2.82
N GLU A 44 -4.71 -6.26 3.24
CA GLU A 44 -5.46 -5.01 3.23
C GLU A 44 -5.86 -4.59 1.79
N GLU A 45 -4.98 -4.79 0.81
CA GLU A 45 -5.32 -4.54 -0.59
C GLU A 45 -6.39 -5.48 -1.12
N GLU A 46 -6.32 -6.78 -0.79
CA GLU A 46 -7.35 -7.75 -1.16
C GLU A 46 -8.71 -7.41 -0.57
N GLU A 47 -8.77 -7.07 0.71
CA GLU A 47 -10.01 -6.67 1.38
C GLU A 47 -10.60 -5.42 0.76
N ARG A 48 -9.78 -4.39 0.51
CA ARG A 48 -10.24 -3.17 -0.20
C ARG A 48 -10.74 -3.48 -1.60
N LYS A 49 -10.10 -4.41 -2.32
CA LYS A 49 -10.53 -4.86 -3.65
C LYS A 49 -11.85 -5.61 -3.60
N ARG A 50 -12.07 -6.46 -2.58
CA ARG A 50 -13.34 -7.18 -2.36
C ARG A 50 -14.46 -6.19 -2.04
N GLN A 51 -14.24 -5.27 -1.11
CA GLN A 51 -15.22 -4.22 -0.77
C GLN A 51 -15.57 -3.34 -1.97
N ARG A 52 -14.59 -2.95 -2.80
CA ARG A 52 -14.85 -2.21 -4.04
C ARG A 52 -15.68 -3.01 -5.04
N LYS A 53 -15.41 -4.31 -5.19
CA LYS A 53 -16.19 -5.20 -6.06
C LYS A 53 -17.62 -5.37 -5.55
N GLU A 54 -17.81 -5.53 -4.25
CA GLU A 54 -19.14 -5.65 -3.63
C GLU A 54 -19.93 -4.35 -3.77
N LYS A 55 -19.36 -3.22 -3.39
CA LYS A 55 -19.99 -1.89 -3.60
C LYS A 55 -20.31 -1.64 -5.06
N LYS A 56 -19.46 -2.05 -6.00
CA LYS A 56 -19.75 -1.92 -7.45
C LYS A 56 -20.88 -2.85 -7.89
N LYS A 57 -20.96 -4.07 -7.35
CA LYS A 57 -22.05 -5.02 -7.65
C LYS A 57 -23.37 -4.53 -7.06
N GLU A 58 -23.36 -4.02 -5.84
CA GLU A 58 -24.51 -3.45 -5.15
C GLU A 58 -25.02 -2.22 -5.89
N LYS A 59 -24.15 -1.24 -6.18
CA LYS A 59 -24.52 -0.07 -7.02
C LYS A 59 -25.10 -0.46 -8.37
N LYS A 60 -24.57 -1.50 -9.02
CA LYS A 60 -25.12 -2.02 -10.27
C LYS A 60 -26.49 -2.67 -10.10
N ARG A 61 -26.71 -3.39 -8.99
CA ARG A 61 -28.01 -4.00 -8.66
C ARG A 61 -29.04 -2.94 -8.30
N GLU A 62 -28.69 -1.97 -7.46
CA GLU A 62 -29.51 -0.80 -7.13
C GLU A 62 -29.86 -0.01 -8.39
N GLN A 63 -28.88 0.28 -9.24
CA GLN A 63 -29.13 0.96 -10.52
C GLN A 63 -30.02 0.13 -11.44
N ALA A 64 -29.86 -1.20 -11.50
CA ALA A 64 -30.75 -2.06 -12.29
C ALA A 64 -32.16 -2.21 -11.70
N THR A 65 -32.33 -1.95 -10.40
CA THR A 65 -33.64 -2.04 -9.71
C THR A 65 -34.35 -0.68 -9.66
N GLN A 66 -33.60 0.43 -9.61
CA GLN A 66 -34.14 1.79 -9.74
C GLN A 66 -34.40 2.18 -11.20
N HIS A 67 -33.65 1.60 -12.14
CA HIS A 67 -33.84 1.81 -13.56
C HIS A 67 -34.82 0.77 -14.12
N GLU A 68 -36.03 0.77 -13.57
CA GLU A 68 -37.21 0.47 -14.37
C GLU A 68 -37.21 1.52 -15.52
N PRO A 69 -37.45 1.12 -16.78
CA PRO A 69 -37.04 1.88 -17.95
C PRO A 69 -38.01 3.03 -18.22
N GLU A 70 -37.97 4.07 -17.39
CA GLU A 70 -38.49 5.37 -17.78
C GLU A 70 -37.34 6.12 -18.47
N ASP A 71 -37.46 6.17 -19.80
CA ASP A 71 -36.76 6.99 -20.77
C ASP A 71 -35.86 8.09 -20.18
N VAL A 72 -34.55 7.81 -20.04
CA VAL A 72 -33.58 8.89 -19.81
C VAL A 72 -33.47 9.66 -21.11
N ASP A 73 -34.11 10.82 -21.12
CA ASP A 73 -34.20 11.73 -22.25
C ASP A 73 -32.81 11.95 -22.86
N PRO A 74 -32.62 11.76 -24.19
CA PRO A 74 -31.33 11.88 -24.86
C PRO A 74 -30.61 13.22 -24.59
N ASP A 75 -31.36 14.29 -24.35
CA ASP A 75 -30.83 15.61 -23.99
C ASP A 75 -30.24 15.62 -22.56
N ILE A 76 -30.88 14.93 -21.61
CA ILE A 76 -30.37 14.76 -20.23
C ILE A 76 -29.14 13.86 -20.23
N ALA A 77 -29.13 12.79 -21.03
CA ALA A 77 -27.97 11.92 -21.22
C ALA A 77 -26.76 12.66 -21.84
N ALA A 78 -27.02 13.58 -22.78
CA ALA A 78 -26.00 14.45 -23.34
C ALA A 78 -25.45 15.46 -22.31
N MET A 79 -26.32 16.08 -21.51
CA MET A 79 -25.92 16.98 -20.42
C MET A 79 -25.11 16.27 -19.32
N MET A 80 -25.41 15.01 -19.04
CA MET A 80 -24.70 14.19 -18.05
C MET A 80 -23.39 13.57 -18.59
N GLY A 81 -23.01 13.89 -19.84
CA GLY A 81 -21.76 13.46 -20.47
C GLY A 81 -21.79 12.06 -21.08
N PHE A 82 -22.94 11.40 -21.10
CA PHE A 82 -23.11 10.07 -21.73
C PHE A 82 -23.24 10.17 -23.26
N GLY A 83 -23.61 11.34 -23.80
CA GLY A 83 -23.70 11.60 -25.25
C GLY A 83 -22.38 11.86 -25.98
N GLY A 84 -21.23 11.81 -25.28
CA GLY A 84 -19.93 12.28 -25.79
C GLY A 84 -19.03 11.22 -26.46
N PHE A 85 -19.47 9.97 -26.61
CA PHE A 85 -18.64 8.88 -27.16
C PHE A 85 -19.15 8.44 -28.54
N GLY A 86 -18.71 9.11 -29.63
CA GLY A 86 -18.74 8.52 -30.97
C GLY A 86 -19.45 9.25 -32.12
N SER A 87 -19.93 10.48 -31.99
CA SER A 87 -20.52 11.23 -33.14
C SER A 87 -19.48 12.01 -33.95
N SER A 88 -18.45 11.32 -34.46
CA SER A 88 -17.57 11.86 -35.50
C SER A 88 -17.57 10.95 -36.73
N LYS A 89 -18.66 11.02 -37.50
CA LYS A 89 -18.65 10.79 -38.95
C LYS A 89 -19.92 11.39 -39.56
N LYS A 90 -19.73 12.54 -40.23
CA LYS A 90 -20.63 13.03 -41.29
C LYS A 90 -20.38 12.20 -42.54
#